data_AF-A0A6B9FN87-F1
#
_entry.id   AF-A0A6B9FN87-F1
#
_cell.length_a   1.000
_cell.length_b   1.000
_cell.length_c   1.000
_cell.angle_alpha   90.00
_cell.angle_beta   90.00
_cell.angle_gamma   90.00
#
_symmetry.space_group_name_H-M   'P 1'
#
loop_
_entity.id
_entity.type
_entity.pdbx_description
1 polymer ?
#
loop_
_entity_poly.entity_id
_entity_poly.type
_entity_poly.pdbx_seq_one_letter_code
_entity_poly.pdbx_strand_id
1 'polypeptide(L)'
;MIPDDIRREVYGDPVEHEPTFADGGVLRRHTARKPGRCDGCPIGRGVQPGERYTVYVALTEHGFYSHRSCASRPAECQAADPPIERRRDPQGPCIPYDPDNLPF
;
A
#
# COMPACT_ATOMS: atom_id res chain seq x y z
N MET A 1 -35.44 4.60 5.00
CA MET A 1 -34.33 5.08 4.13
C MET A 1 -34.74 6.50 3.72
N ILE A 2 -34.01 7.52 4.15
CA ILE A 2 -34.39 8.93 3.88
C ILE A 2 -33.94 9.26 2.44
N PRO A 3 -34.80 9.89 1.60
CA PRO A 3 -34.44 10.33 0.26
C PRO A 3 -33.27 11.33 0.27
N ASP A 4 -32.40 11.25 -0.75
CA ASP A 4 -31.16 12.04 -0.87
C ASP A 4 -31.45 13.55 -1.03
N ASP A 5 -32.55 13.87 -1.69
CA ASP A 5 -33.13 15.20 -1.86
C ASP A 5 -33.44 15.88 -0.51
N ILE A 6 -34.09 15.17 0.42
CA ILE A 6 -34.36 15.68 1.77
C ILE A 6 -33.07 15.82 2.59
N ARG A 7 -32.08 14.94 2.40
CA ARG A 7 -30.78 15.06 3.07
C ARG A 7 -30.02 16.31 2.65
N ARG A 8 -30.00 16.65 1.35
CA ARG A 8 -29.32 17.86 0.85
C ARG A 8 -29.99 19.15 1.32
N GLU A 9 -31.31 19.16 1.44
CA GLU A 9 -32.06 20.33 1.91
C GLU A 9 -31.78 20.63 3.40
N VAL A 10 -31.61 19.59 4.22
CA VAL A 10 -31.38 19.73 5.67
C VAL A 10 -29.90 19.91 6.02
N TYR A 11 -28.99 19.24 5.32
CA TYR A 11 -27.57 19.19 5.67
C TYR A 11 -26.63 19.89 4.67
N GLY A 12 -27.17 20.39 3.56
CA GLY A 12 -26.37 20.94 2.46
C GLY A 12 -25.74 19.86 1.57
N ASP A 13 -25.05 20.29 0.52
CA ASP A 13 -24.22 19.39 -0.29
C ASP A 13 -23.08 18.83 0.57
N PRO A 14 -22.75 17.53 0.45
CA PRO A 14 -21.58 17.00 1.13
C PRO A 14 -20.35 17.78 0.67
N VAL A 15 -19.70 18.46 1.61
CA VAL A 15 -18.43 19.12 1.35
C VAL A 15 -17.42 18.00 1.11
N GLU A 16 -17.05 17.78 -0.15
CA GLU A 16 -15.92 16.90 -0.46
C GLU A 16 -14.68 17.53 0.16
N HIS A 17 -14.14 16.88 1.19
CA HIS A 17 -12.90 17.32 1.81
C HIS A 17 -11.79 17.30 0.77
N GLU A 18 -11.10 18.45 0.59
CA GLU A 18 -9.87 18.46 -0.19
C GLU A 18 -8.85 17.53 0.48
N PRO A 19 -8.27 16.57 -0.25
CA PRO A 19 -7.33 15.62 0.31
C PRO A 19 -6.08 16.35 0.83
N THR A 20 -5.77 16.12 2.09
CA THR A 20 -4.62 16.67 2.80
C THR A 20 -3.48 15.66 2.88
N PHE A 21 -2.29 16.14 3.26
CA PHE A 21 -1.10 15.28 3.48
C PHE A 21 -1.31 14.24 4.59
N ALA A 22 -2.28 14.44 5.48
CA ALA A 22 -2.58 13.52 6.58
C ALA A 22 -3.42 12.31 6.15
N ASP A 23 -4.03 12.34 4.96
CA ASP A 23 -4.98 11.32 4.52
C ASP A 23 -4.33 10.02 4.00
N GLY A 24 -3.00 9.93 4.02
CA GLY A 24 -2.28 8.67 3.80
C GLY A 24 -2.39 8.06 2.40
N GLY A 25 -2.92 8.82 1.43
CA GLY A 25 -3.09 8.41 0.04
C GLY A 25 -4.22 7.42 -0.21
N VAL A 26 -4.66 7.33 -1.46
CA VAL A 26 -5.76 6.47 -1.91
C VAL A 26 -5.21 5.31 -2.73
N LEU A 27 -5.62 4.10 -2.37
CA LEU A 27 -5.35 2.89 -3.15
C LEU A 27 -6.59 2.48 -3.95
N ARG A 28 -6.45 2.36 -5.27
CA ARG A 28 -7.51 1.90 -6.18
C ARG A 28 -7.09 0.62 -6.89
N ARG A 29 -8.04 -0.31 -7.06
CA ARG A 29 -7.86 -1.57 -7.79
C ARG A 29 -8.49 -1.47 -9.17
N HIS A 30 -7.79 -1.99 -10.18
CA HIS A 30 -8.21 -1.95 -11.56
C HIS A 30 -7.86 -3.25 -12.29
N THR A 31 -8.46 -3.43 -13.48
CA THR A 31 -8.10 -4.47 -14.44
C THR A 31 -7.49 -3.81 -15.67
N ALA A 32 -6.34 -4.29 -16.11
CA ALA A 32 -5.62 -3.70 -17.24
C ALA A 32 -6.33 -4.02 -18.56
N ARG A 33 -6.55 -2.98 -19.37
CA ARG A 33 -7.04 -3.12 -20.75
C ARG A 33 -5.90 -3.17 -21.78
N LYS A 34 -4.72 -2.67 -21.39
CA LYS A 34 -3.49 -2.62 -22.19
C LYS A 34 -2.29 -2.93 -21.29
N PRO A 35 -1.13 -3.32 -21.84
CA PRO A 35 0.08 -3.49 -21.06
C PRO A 35 0.42 -2.21 -20.29
N GLY A 36 0.94 -2.36 -19.07
CA GLY A 36 1.31 -1.25 -18.21
C GLY A 36 2.54 -1.56 -17.37
N ARG A 37 3.24 -0.51 -16.93
CA ARG A 37 4.38 -0.66 -16.02
C ARG A 37 3.93 -1.14 -14.64
N CYS A 38 4.73 -1.96 -14.00
CA CYS A 38 4.67 -2.20 -12.56
C CYS A 38 5.96 -1.66 -11.97
N ASP A 39 5.85 -0.73 -11.03
CA ASP A 39 6.99 0.02 -10.48
C ASP A 39 7.84 -0.84 -9.53
N GLY A 40 7.30 -1.94 -9.02
CA GLY A 40 8.00 -2.90 -8.16
C GLY A 40 8.32 -4.24 -8.86
N CYS A 41 8.30 -4.29 -10.20
CA CYS A 41 8.49 -5.55 -10.93
C CYS A 41 9.98 -5.86 -11.12
N PRO A 42 10.52 -6.96 -10.52
CA PRO A 42 11.95 -7.27 -10.62
C PRO A 42 12.38 -7.68 -12.03
N ILE A 43 11.47 -8.26 -12.82
CA ILE A 43 11.74 -8.76 -14.19
C ILE A 43 11.30 -7.82 -15.30
N GLY A 44 10.74 -6.64 -14.97
CA GLY A 44 10.27 -5.68 -15.98
C GLY A 44 9.06 -6.11 -16.82
N ARG A 45 8.45 -7.28 -16.56
CA ARG A 45 7.25 -7.79 -17.27
C ARG A 45 6.07 -6.81 -17.24
N GLY A 46 5.89 -6.11 -16.12
CA GLY A 46 4.77 -5.22 -15.92
C GLY A 46 3.42 -5.95 -15.77
N VAL A 47 2.35 -5.16 -15.87
CA VAL A 47 0.94 -5.60 -15.85
C VAL A 47 0.48 -5.90 -17.27
N GLN A 48 -0.07 -7.09 -17.50
CA GLN A 48 -0.60 -7.50 -18.80
C GLN A 48 -2.12 -7.26 -18.91
N PRO A 49 -2.67 -7.16 -20.14
CA PRO A 49 -4.12 -7.07 -20.34
C PRO A 49 -4.86 -8.22 -19.64
N GLY A 50 -5.97 -7.90 -18.97
CA GLY A 50 -6.75 -8.85 -18.17
C GLY A 50 -6.24 -9.05 -16.74
N GLU A 51 -5.02 -8.63 -16.42
CA GLU A 51 -4.50 -8.74 -15.05
C GLU A 51 -5.01 -7.61 -14.15
N ARG A 52 -5.12 -7.92 -12.85
CA ARG A 52 -5.43 -6.94 -11.81
C ARG A 52 -4.18 -6.18 -11.40
N TYR A 53 -4.34 -4.88 -11.15
CA TYR A 53 -3.30 -4.03 -10.62
C TYR A 53 -3.86 -3.00 -9.65
N THR A 54 -2.99 -2.48 -8.80
CA THR A 54 -3.29 -1.41 -7.85
C THR A 54 -2.54 -0.15 -8.22
N VAL A 55 -3.20 0.99 -8.04
CA VAL A 55 -2.59 2.32 -8.12
C VAL A 55 -2.76 2.95 -6.75
N TYR A 56 -1.66 3.30 -6.13
CA TYR A 56 -1.61 4.13 -4.94
C TYR A 56 -1.27 5.56 -5.35
N VAL A 57 -2.04 6.53 -4.86
CA VAL A 57 -1.85 7.95 -5.12
C VAL A 57 -1.84 8.69 -3.80
N ALA A 58 -0.82 9.49 -3.53
CA ALA A 58 -0.68 10.25 -2.30
C ALA A 58 -0.14 11.65 -2.55
N LEU A 59 -0.41 12.54 -1.60
CA LEU A 59 0.30 13.81 -1.47
C LEU A 59 1.31 13.64 -0.33
N THR A 60 2.59 13.89 -0.61
CA THR A 60 3.69 13.87 0.36
C THR A 60 4.25 15.28 0.55
N GLU A 61 5.13 15.48 1.52
CA GLU A 61 5.87 16.75 1.69
C GLU A 61 6.64 17.19 0.42
N HIS A 62 6.92 16.25 -0.48
CA HIS A 62 7.59 16.49 -1.76
C HIS A 62 6.62 16.63 -2.95
N GLY A 63 5.30 16.58 -2.71
CA GLY A 63 4.26 16.75 -3.72
C GLY A 63 3.52 15.47 -4.08
N PHE A 64 3.04 15.39 -5.32
CA PHE A 64 2.21 14.26 -5.79
C PHE A 64 3.06 13.01 -6.02
N TYR A 65 2.64 11.90 -5.43
CA TYR A 65 3.25 10.58 -5.59
C TYR A 65 2.22 9.59 -6.16
N SER A 66 2.62 8.81 -7.16
CA SER A 66 1.81 7.69 -7.67
C SER A 66 2.65 6.44 -7.86
N HIS A 67 2.15 5.29 -7.40
CA HIS A 67 2.81 4.00 -7.51
C HIS A 67 1.86 2.94 -8.05
N ARG A 68 2.30 2.18 -9.06
CA ARG A 68 1.53 1.10 -9.66
C ARG A 68 2.17 -0.26 -9.38
N SER A 69 1.39 -1.19 -8.84
CA SER A 69 1.82 -2.55 -8.56
C SER A 69 0.90 -3.60 -9.17
N CYS A 70 1.49 -4.63 -9.79
CA CYS A 70 0.76 -5.79 -10.31
C CYS A 70 0.22 -6.64 -9.14
N ALA A 71 -1.05 -7.02 -9.18
CA ALA A 71 -1.66 -7.86 -8.14
C ALA A 71 -1.49 -9.36 -8.42
N SER A 72 -1.22 -9.75 -9.67
CA SER A 72 -1.15 -11.16 -10.07
C SER A 72 0.09 -11.90 -9.56
N ARG A 73 1.17 -11.18 -9.18
CA ARG A 73 2.50 -11.73 -8.77
C ARG A 73 2.76 -13.13 -9.36
N PRO A 74 2.88 -13.27 -10.70
CA PRO A 74 3.10 -14.56 -11.33
C PRO A 74 4.41 -15.19 -10.83
N ALA A 75 4.56 -16.52 -10.95
CA ALA A 75 5.69 -17.27 -10.40
C ALA A 75 7.05 -16.72 -10.83
N GLU A 76 7.17 -16.23 -12.06
CA GLU A 76 8.37 -15.57 -12.60
C GLU A 76 8.75 -14.30 -11.83
N CYS A 77 7.77 -13.50 -11.42
CA CYS A 77 8.01 -12.31 -10.59
C CYS A 77 8.44 -12.70 -9.17
N GLN A 78 7.87 -13.77 -8.62
CA GLN A 78 8.22 -14.26 -7.28
C GLN A 78 9.62 -14.87 -7.24
N ALA A 79 10.00 -15.61 -8.29
CA ALA A 79 11.32 -16.21 -8.42
C ALA A 79 12.45 -15.17 -8.55
N ALA A 80 12.12 -13.97 -9.03
CA ALA A 80 13.05 -12.86 -9.18
C ALA A 80 13.03 -11.88 -8.01
N ASP A 81 12.22 -12.13 -6.96
CA ASP A 81 12.31 -11.33 -5.74
C ASP A 81 13.73 -11.46 -5.17
N PRO A 82 14.37 -10.34 -4.78
CA PRO A 82 15.67 -10.42 -4.14
C PRO A 82 15.56 -11.30 -2.88
N PRO A 83 16.60 -12.08 -2.54
CA PRO A 83 16.59 -12.84 -1.31
C PRO A 83 16.28 -11.87 -0.18
N ILE A 84 15.19 -12.13 0.56
CA ILE A 84 14.88 -11.36 1.75
C ILE A 84 16.06 -11.58 2.68
N GLU A 85 16.96 -10.58 2.77
CA GLU A 85 17.89 -10.49 3.87
C GLU A 85 17.02 -10.37 5.10
N ARG A 86 16.75 -11.52 5.74
CA ARG A 86 16.27 -11.53 7.10
C ARG A 86 17.38 -10.81 7.85
N ARG A 87 17.17 -9.55 8.18
CA ARG A 87 17.88 -8.93 9.31
C ARG A 87 17.70 -9.93 10.43
N ARG A 88 18.74 -10.71 10.72
CA ARG A 88 18.83 -11.35 12.01
C ARG A 88 18.84 -10.16 12.95
N ASP A 89 17.76 -9.97 13.69
CA ASP A 89 17.84 -9.12 14.88
C ASP A 89 19.14 -9.51 15.59
N PRO A 90 19.96 -8.54 16.05
CA PRO A 90 21.12 -8.86 16.84
C PRO A 90 20.64 -9.81 17.93
N GLN A 91 21.07 -11.06 17.89
CA GLN A 91 20.86 -11.96 19.01
C GLN A 91 21.76 -11.42 20.11
N GLY A 92 21.24 -10.43 20.83
CA GLY A 92 21.76 -10.06 22.13
C GLY A 92 21.86 -11.34 22.95
N PRO A 93 22.83 -11.43 23.87
CA PRO A 93 22.95 -12.60 24.73
C PRO A 93 21.58 -12.89 25.34
N CYS A 94 21.08 -14.11 25.11
CA CYS A 94 19.90 -14.61 25.80
C CYS A 94 20.32 -14.81 27.26
N ILE A 95 20.26 -13.73 28.05
CA ILE A 95 20.44 -13.80 29.49
C ILE A 95 19.21 -14.58 29.99
N PRO A 96 19.38 -15.75 30.63
CA PRO A 96 18.27 -16.44 31.26
C PRO A 96 17.58 -15.46 32.19
N TYR A 97 16.26 -15.31 32.06
CA TYR A 97 15.49 -14.51 32.99
C TYR A 97 15.64 -15.13 34.39
N ASP A 98 16.39 -14.44 35.25
CA ASP A 98 16.61 -14.82 36.64
C ASP A 98 15.77 -13.88 37.53
N PRO A 99 14.58 -14.33 37.99
CA PRO A 99 13.71 -13.50 38.82
C PRO A 99 14.32 -13.13 40.17
N ASP A 100 15.39 -13.80 40.60
CA ASP A 100 16.07 -13.54 41.87
C ASP A 100 17.23 -12.52 41.74
N ASN A 101 17.51 -12.04 40.53
CA ASN A 101 18.66 -11.18 40.23
C ASN A 101 18.26 -9.88 39.52
N LEU A 102 17.15 -9.29 39.94
CA LEU A 102 16.75 -7.94 39.52
C LEU A 102 17.60 -6.91 40.28
N PRO A 103 18.28 -5.97 39.60
CA PRO A 103 19.05 -4.93 40.29
C PRO A 103 18.11 -3.98 41.03
N PHE A 104 18.48 -3.67 42.28
CA PHE A 104 17.82 -2.69 43.14
C PHE A 104 18.02 -1.25 42.65
#